data_AF-A0A7L2F164-F1
#
_entry.id   AF-A0A7L2F164-F1
#
_cell.length_a   1.000
_cell.length_b   1.000
_cell.length_c   1.000
_cell.angle_alpha   90.00
_cell.angle_beta   90.00
_cell.angle_gamma   90.00
#
_symmetry.space_group_name_H-M   'P 1'
#
loop_
_entity.id
_entity.type
_entity.pdbx_description
1 polymer ?
#
loop_
_entity_poly.entity_id
_entity_poly.type
_entity_poly.pdbx_seq_one_letter_code
_entity_poly.pdbx_strand_id
1 'polypeptide(L)'
;RLVLSSVSDYFAAMFTSDVCEAKQEEIKMEGIDPNALWDLVQFAYTGCLELKEDTIENLLAAACLLQLPQVVEVCCHFLMKLLHPSNCLGIRAFADAQGCTELMKVAHNYTMENIMEVIRNQEFLLLPAEELHKLLASDDVNVPDEETIFHALMMWVKYDMQRRCNDLSMLLAYIRLPLLPPQILADLENHALFKDDLECQKLILEAMKYHLLPERRTLMQSPRTKPRKSTVGTLYAVGGMDNNKGATTIEKYDLRTNIWIQAGVMNGRRLQFGVAVIDDKLFVIGGRDGLKTLNTVECYNPKTKAWTVLPPMSTHRHGLGVTVLEGPIYAVGGHDGWSYLNTVERWDPQSQQWTFVASMSIARSTVGVAALNGK
;
A
#
# COMPACT_ATOMS: atom_id res chain seq x y z
N ARG A 1 -27.03 34.24 26.79
CA ARG A 1 -28.13 33.32 26.42
C ARG A 1 -28.43 33.43 24.93
N LEU A 2 -29.06 34.50 24.42
CA LEU A 2 -29.38 34.66 22.99
C LEU A 2 -28.19 34.42 22.03
N VAL A 3 -27.05 35.07 22.28
CA VAL A 3 -25.84 34.90 21.43
C VAL A 3 -25.35 33.44 21.43
N LEU A 4 -25.28 32.80 22.60
CA LEU A 4 -24.83 31.42 22.71
C LEU A 4 -25.82 30.44 22.05
N SER A 5 -27.13 30.66 22.22
CA SER A 5 -28.16 29.88 21.55
C SER A 5 -28.15 30.04 20.03
N SER A 6 -27.71 31.19 19.51
CA SER A 6 -27.64 31.39 18.07
C SER A 6 -26.48 30.67 17.40
N VAL A 7 -25.44 30.32 18.16
CA VAL A 7 -24.19 29.75 17.64
C VAL A 7 -24.08 28.24 17.91
N SER A 8 -24.74 27.74 18.95
CA SER A 8 -24.66 26.35 19.40
C SER A 8 -26.04 25.77 19.65
N ASP A 9 -26.31 24.62 19.03
CA ASP A 9 -27.54 23.84 19.25
C ASP A 9 -27.62 23.29 20.67
N TYR A 10 -26.48 23.00 21.30
CA TYR A 10 -26.41 22.59 22.71
C TYR A 10 -26.95 23.69 23.63
N PHE A 11 -26.48 24.94 23.46
CA PHE A 11 -26.99 26.06 24.24
C PHE A 11 -28.42 26.45 23.86
N ALA A 12 -28.82 26.29 22.59
CA ALA A 12 -30.20 26.48 22.19
C ALA A 12 -31.12 25.50 22.92
N ALA A 13 -30.80 24.20 22.91
CA ALA A 13 -31.55 23.17 23.61
C ALA A 13 -31.58 23.42 25.13
N MET A 14 -30.43 23.76 25.73
CA MET A 14 -30.33 24.03 27.17
C MET A 14 -31.20 25.22 27.62
N PHE A 15 -31.29 26.29 26.82
CA PHE A 15 -32.03 27.49 27.21
C PHE A 15 -33.49 27.51 26.76
N THR A 16 -33.90 26.64 25.83
CA THR A 16 -35.27 26.59 25.29
C THR A 16 -36.08 25.39 25.79
N SER A 17 -35.43 24.33 26.25
CA SER A 17 -36.10 23.16 26.82
C SER A 17 -36.52 23.44 28.28
N ASP A 18 -37.55 22.75 28.78
CA ASP A 18 -38.02 22.79 30.18
C ASP A 18 -37.04 22.10 31.17
N VAL A 19 -35.73 22.26 30.94
CA VAL A 19 -34.67 21.73 31.78
C VAL A 19 -34.38 22.69 32.95
N CYS A 20 -33.87 22.15 34.06
CA CYS A 20 -33.62 22.91 35.30
C CYS A 20 -32.67 24.10 35.06
N GLU A 21 -31.71 23.91 34.18
CA GLU A 21 -30.67 24.86 33.76
C GLU A 21 -31.26 26.09 33.05
N ALA A 22 -32.43 25.98 32.41
CA ALA A 22 -33.08 27.11 31.75
C ALA A 22 -33.47 28.23 32.75
N LYS A 23 -33.76 27.84 34.00
CA LYS A 23 -34.19 28.74 35.08
C LYS A 23 -33.05 29.22 36.00
N GLN A 24 -31.83 28.72 35.81
CA GLN A 24 -30.68 29.04 36.65
C GLN A 24 -29.81 30.17 36.06
N GLU A 25 -29.34 31.11 36.89
CA GLU A 25 -28.43 32.18 36.45
C GLU A 25 -26.99 31.70 36.28
N GLU A 26 -26.58 30.69 37.04
CA GLU A 26 -25.25 30.06 36.97
C GLU A 26 -25.38 28.59 36.58
N ILE A 27 -24.60 28.17 35.58
CA ILE A 27 -24.59 26.78 35.09
C ILE A 27 -23.17 26.25 35.22
N LYS A 28 -23.02 25.15 35.95
CA LYS A 28 -21.73 24.47 36.12
C LYS A 28 -21.52 23.49 34.97
N MET A 29 -20.50 23.74 34.16
CA MET A 29 -20.10 22.88 33.07
C MET A 29 -18.97 21.96 33.55
N GLU A 30 -19.17 20.64 33.47
CA GLU A 30 -18.16 19.65 33.84
C GLU A 30 -17.54 19.02 32.60
N GLY A 31 -16.24 18.74 32.64
CA GLY A 31 -15.51 18.06 31.56
C GLY A 31 -15.02 18.95 30.41
N ILE A 32 -15.04 20.28 30.57
CA ILE A 32 -14.53 21.23 29.57
C ILE A 32 -13.34 21.99 30.15
N ASP A 33 -12.28 22.14 29.35
CA ASP A 33 -11.16 23.00 29.70
C ASP A 33 -11.61 24.48 29.80
N PRO A 34 -11.31 25.19 30.91
CA PRO A 34 -11.76 26.56 31.09
C PRO A 34 -11.28 27.54 30.02
N ASN A 35 -10.06 27.35 29.49
CA ASN A 35 -9.51 28.25 28.47
C ASN A 35 -10.20 27.97 27.13
N ALA A 36 -10.39 26.70 26.76
CA ALA A 36 -11.13 26.32 25.57
C ALA A 36 -12.57 26.87 25.60
N LEU A 37 -13.27 26.77 26.74
CA LEU A 37 -14.61 27.33 26.88
C LEU A 37 -14.61 28.85 26.70
N TRP A 38 -13.64 29.55 27.31
CA TRP A 38 -13.50 30.99 27.18
C TRP A 38 -13.29 31.40 25.71
N ASP A 39 -12.41 30.72 24.99
CA ASP A 39 -12.12 30.99 23.59
C ASP A 39 -13.36 30.75 22.70
N LEU A 40 -14.13 29.71 22.96
CA LEU A 40 -15.39 29.44 22.24
C LEU A 40 -16.47 30.49 22.53
N VAL A 41 -16.55 30.98 23.77
CA VAL A 41 -17.46 32.09 24.11
C VAL A 41 -16.99 33.36 23.40
N GLN A 42 -15.70 33.69 23.43
CA GLN A 42 -15.18 34.85 22.70
C GLN A 42 -15.45 34.74 21.19
N PHE A 43 -15.30 33.56 20.61
CA PHE A 43 -15.66 33.28 19.22
C PHE A 43 -17.15 33.56 18.96
N ALA A 44 -18.06 33.15 19.85
CA ALA A 44 -19.48 33.41 19.68
C ALA A 44 -19.84 34.91 19.66
N TYR A 45 -19.01 35.77 20.28
CA TYR A 45 -19.22 37.22 20.29
C TYR A 45 -18.45 37.97 19.18
N THR A 46 -17.29 37.46 18.76
CA THR A 46 -16.38 38.18 17.86
C THR A 46 -16.29 37.59 16.46
N GLY A 47 -16.65 36.31 16.29
CA GLY A 47 -16.43 35.54 15.06
C GLY A 47 -14.96 35.21 14.78
N CYS A 48 -14.04 35.54 15.71
CA CYS A 48 -12.61 35.31 15.57
C CYS A 48 -12.14 34.22 16.52
N LEU A 49 -11.27 33.33 16.04
CA LEU A 49 -10.70 32.24 16.83
C LEU A 49 -9.21 32.09 16.49
N GLU A 50 -8.35 32.11 17.51
CA GLU A 50 -6.92 31.87 17.38
C GLU A 50 -6.62 30.40 17.71
N LEU A 51 -5.97 29.70 16.78
CA LEU A 51 -5.61 28.29 16.96
C LEU A 51 -4.14 28.18 17.35
N LYS A 52 -3.86 27.38 18.40
CA LYS A 52 -2.50 27.07 18.87
C LYS A 52 -2.33 25.56 18.94
N GLU A 53 -1.12 25.07 18.68
CA GLU A 53 -0.82 23.64 18.66
C GLU A 53 -1.08 22.95 20.02
N ASP A 54 -0.77 23.63 21.12
CA ASP A 54 -0.90 23.05 22.47
C ASP A 54 -2.36 23.01 22.99
N THR A 55 -3.25 23.85 22.44
CA THR A 55 -4.63 24.00 22.94
C THR A 55 -5.69 23.44 21.99
N ILE A 56 -5.30 23.05 20.77
CA ILE A 56 -6.24 22.64 19.72
C ILE A 56 -7.05 21.39 20.10
N GLU A 57 -6.44 20.43 20.80
CA GLU A 57 -7.12 19.20 21.21
C GLU A 57 -8.25 19.50 22.21
N ASN A 58 -7.94 20.32 23.22
CA ASN A 58 -8.92 20.76 24.22
C ASN A 58 -10.03 21.61 23.58
N LEU A 59 -9.67 22.48 22.64
CA LEU A 59 -10.61 23.33 21.91
C LEU A 59 -11.55 22.51 21.03
N LEU A 60 -11.02 21.51 20.31
CA LEU A 60 -11.81 20.62 19.46
C LEU A 60 -12.75 19.75 20.32
N ALA A 61 -12.26 19.19 21.43
CA ALA A 61 -13.12 18.42 22.35
C ALA A 61 -14.28 19.28 22.90
N ALA A 62 -13.99 20.52 23.31
CA ALA A 62 -15.01 21.47 23.77
C ALA A 62 -16.01 21.84 22.65
N ALA A 63 -15.52 22.07 21.43
CA ALA A 63 -16.36 22.40 20.27
C ALA A 63 -17.28 21.24 19.85
N CYS A 64 -16.79 20.00 19.92
CA CYS A 64 -17.58 18.79 19.70
C CYS A 64 -18.70 18.67 20.74
N LEU A 65 -18.37 18.84 22.03
CA LEU A 65 -19.36 18.77 23.11
C LEU A 65 -20.43 19.86 22.99
N LEU A 66 -20.02 21.08 22.66
CA LEU A 66 -20.90 22.23 22.47
C LEU A 66 -21.60 22.25 21.10
N GLN A 67 -21.39 21.25 20.25
CA GLN A 67 -22.01 21.14 18.93
C GLN A 67 -21.78 22.39 18.06
N LEU A 68 -20.52 22.81 17.92
CA LEU A 68 -20.09 23.95 17.11
C LEU A 68 -19.45 23.47 15.79
N PRO A 69 -20.22 23.13 14.74
CA PRO A 69 -19.70 22.46 13.55
C PRO A 69 -18.65 23.29 12.78
N GLN A 70 -18.82 24.61 12.71
CA GLN A 70 -17.85 25.49 12.02
C GLN A 70 -16.47 25.48 12.70
N VAL A 71 -16.47 25.48 14.03
CA VAL A 71 -15.22 25.41 14.82
C VAL A 71 -14.58 24.04 14.68
N VAL A 72 -15.38 22.97 14.74
CA VAL A 72 -14.91 21.59 14.56
C VAL A 72 -14.24 21.43 13.19
N GLU A 73 -14.84 21.95 12.12
CA GLU A 73 -14.28 21.87 10.77
C GLU A 73 -12.93 22.59 10.67
N VAL A 74 -12.84 23.81 11.20
CA VAL A 74 -11.60 24.61 11.19
C VAL A 74 -10.50 23.93 12.02
N CYS A 75 -10.84 23.39 13.20
CA CYS A 75 -9.89 22.67 14.05
C CYS A 75 -9.42 21.37 13.39
N CYS A 76 -10.31 20.62 12.75
CA CYS A 76 -9.95 19.42 11.98
C CYS A 76 -8.99 19.78 10.84
N HIS A 77 -9.26 20.85 10.09
CA HIS A 77 -8.39 21.29 8.99
C HIS A 77 -7.00 21.74 9.48
N PHE A 78 -6.93 22.36 10.66
CA PHE A 78 -5.66 22.72 11.29
C PHE A 78 -4.87 21.47 11.71
N LEU A 79 -5.51 20.51 12.38
CA LEU A 79 -4.88 19.23 12.74
C LEU A 79 -4.39 18.43 11.53
N MET A 80 -5.14 18.45 10.42
CA MET A 80 -4.70 17.80 9.18
C MET A 80 -3.37 18.36 8.65
N LYS A 81 -3.08 19.65 8.87
CA LYS A 81 -1.82 20.28 8.46
C LYS A 81 -0.65 19.96 9.40
N LEU A 82 -0.95 19.57 10.64
CA LEU A 82 0.04 19.23 11.66
C LEU A 82 0.35 17.72 11.75
N LEU A 83 -0.20 16.93 10.82
CA LEU A 83 0.08 15.49 10.77
C LEU A 83 1.57 15.24 10.54
N HIS A 84 2.18 14.54 11.48
CA HIS A 84 3.57 14.13 11.49
C HIS A 84 3.66 12.65 11.91
N PRO A 85 4.68 11.89 11.48
CA PRO A 85 4.79 10.47 11.83
C PRO A 85 4.89 10.21 13.34
N SER A 86 5.22 11.23 14.14
CA SER A 86 5.32 11.14 15.60
C SER A 86 4.03 11.44 16.37
N ASN A 87 3.00 12.01 15.73
CA ASN A 87 1.75 12.40 16.38
C ASN A 87 0.50 11.81 15.70
N CYS A 88 0.65 11.21 14.51
CA CYS A 88 -0.48 10.75 13.71
C CYS A 88 -1.33 9.66 14.40
N LEU A 89 -0.71 8.85 15.27
CA LEU A 89 -1.41 7.84 16.05
C LEU A 89 -2.25 8.49 17.15
N GLY A 90 -1.68 9.47 17.87
CA GLY A 90 -2.39 10.31 18.84
C GLY A 90 -3.58 11.04 18.22
N ILE A 91 -3.36 11.75 17.11
CA ILE A 91 -4.42 12.49 16.38
C ILE A 91 -5.51 11.54 15.89
N ARG A 92 -5.16 10.35 15.39
CA ARG A 92 -6.13 9.34 14.98
C ARG A 92 -7.00 8.85 16.15
N ALA A 93 -6.38 8.50 17.28
CA ALA A 93 -7.09 8.04 18.47
C ALA A 93 -7.98 9.15 19.05
N PHE A 94 -7.48 10.39 19.07
CA PHE A 94 -8.23 11.56 19.48
C PHE A 94 -9.45 11.79 18.57
N ALA A 95 -9.27 11.72 17.25
CA ALA A 95 -10.35 11.90 16.29
C ALA A 95 -11.45 10.83 16.43
N ASP A 96 -11.08 9.59 16.73
CA ASP A 96 -12.03 8.49 17.02
C ASP A 96 -12.83 8.80 18.31
N ALA A 97 -12.14 9.23 19.37
CA ALA A 97 -12.77 9.59 20.64
C ALA A 97 -13.77 10.76 20.53
N GLN A 98 -13.49 11.73 19.66
CA GLN A 98 -14.38 12.88 19.40
C GLN A 98 -15.42 12.62 18.29
N GLY A 99 -15.46 11.43 17.69
CA GLY A 99 -16.37 11.11 16.58
C GLY A 99 -16.08 11.87 15.27
N CYS A 100 -14.88 12.43 15.13
CA CYS A 100 -14.45 13.19 13.96
C CYS A 100 -13.98 12.25 12.84
N THR A 101 -14.93 11.66 12.12
CA THR A 101 -14.65 10.58 11.14
C THR A 101 -13.72 11.00 9.99
N GLU A 102 -13.81 12.23 9.49
CA GLU A 102 -12.97 12.70 8.38
C GLU A 102 -11.51 12.88 8.82
N LEU A 103 -11.28 13.51 9.98
CA LEU A 103 -9.93 13.64 10.55
C LEU A 103 -9.33 12.25 10.85
N MET A 104 -10.12 11.34 11.42
CA MET A 104 -9.70 9.97 11.69
C MET A 104 -9.26 9.24 10.41
N LYS A 105 -10.03 9.35 9.32
CA LYS A 105 -9.69 8.73 8.02
C LYS A 105 -8.40 9.31 7.45
N VAL A 106 -8.23 10.63 7.48
CA VAL A 106 -7.02 11.29 6.96
C VAL A 106 -5.79 10.88 7.78
N ALA A 107 -5.89 10.91 9.12
CA ALA A 107 -4.83 10.47 10.01
C ALA A 107 -4.50 8.97 9.83
N HIS A 108 -5.51 8.13 9.62
CA HIS A 108 -5.32 6.71 9.33
C HIS A 108 -4.59 6.48 8.00
N ASN A 109 -5.02 7.13 6.92
CA ASN A 109 -4.35 7.03 5.63
C ASN A 109 -2.90 7.50 5.71
N TYR A 110 -2.64 8.62 6.38
CA TYR A 110 -1.29 9.12 6.62
C TYR A 110 -0.43 8.12 7.40
N THR A 111 -1.01 7.48 8.43
CA THR A 111 -0.35 6.41 9.21
C THR A 111 0.00 5.22 8.31
N MET A 112 -0.92 4.79 7.44
CA MET A 112 -0.69 3.66 6.53
C MET A 112 0.42 3.96 5.53
N GLU A 113 0.52 5.21 5.04
CA GLU A 113 1.53 5.63 4.08
C GLU A 113 2.93 5.75 4.69
N ASN A 114 3.02 6.27 5.91
CA ASN A 114 4.29 6.60 6.58
C ASN A 114 4.64 5.60 7.70
N ILE A 115 4.04 4.41 7.70
CA ILE A 115 4.17 3.42 8.78
C ILE A 115 5.63 3.09 9.15
N MET A 116 6.53 3.12 8.16
CA MET A 116 7.96 2.87 8.33
C MET A 116 8.63 3.86 9.30
N GLU A 117 8.15 5.11 9.33
CA GLU A 117 8.63 6.12 10.27
C GLU A 117 7.84 6.06 11.58
N VAL A 118 6.54 5.79 11.51
CA VAL A 118 5.66 5.67 12.69
C VAL A 118 6.12 4.56 13.65
N ILE A 119 6.51 3.38 13.13
CA ILE A 119 6.96 2.24 13.96
C ILE A 119 8.21 2.59 14.79
N ARG A 120 9.01 3.58 14.36
CA ARG A 120 10.24 4.00 15.07
C ARG A 120 9.94 4.92 16.26
N ASN A 121 8.75 5.50 16.31
CA ASN A 121 8.37 6.47 17.33
C ASN A 121 7.80 5.78 18.58
N GLN A 122 7.94 6.44 19.74
CA GLN A 122 7.46 5.89 21.02
C GLN A 122 5.94 5.72 21.08
N GLU A 123 5.17 6.56 20.38
CA GLU A 123 3.70 6.44 20.32
C GLU A 123 3.25 5.05 19.87
N PHE A 124 3.96 4.45 18.91
CA PHE A 124 3.67 3.10 18.44
C PHE A 124 3.81 2.06 19.56
N LEU A 125 4.84 2.18 20.40
CA LEU A 125 5.08 1.27 21.52
C LEU A 125 4.04 1.43 22.62
N LEU A 126 3.39 2.60 22.73
CA LEU A 126 2.36 2.88 23.74
C LEU A 126 0.94 2.49 23.29
N LEU A 127 0.76 2.06 22.03
CA LEU A 127 -0.55 1.68 21.51
C LEU A 127 -1.19 0.50 22.28
N PRO A 128 -2.51 0.55 22.53
CA PRO A 128 -3.29 -0.59 22.99
C PRO A 128 -3.34 -1.72 21.96
N ALA A 129 -3.55 -2.96 22.42
CA ALA A 129 -3.62 -4.14 21.55
C ALA A 129 -4.74 -4.05 20.49
N GLU A 130 -5.90 -3.47 20.84
CA GLU A 130 -7.03 -3.30 19.93
C GLU A 130 -6.70 -2.38 18.74
N GLU A 131 -5.98 -1.28 18.99
CA GLU A 131 -5.56 -0.37 17.93
C GLU A 131 -4.45 -0.95 17.07
N LEU A 132 -3.51 -1.67 17.68
CA LEU A 132 -2.47 -2.38 16.94
C LEU A 132 -3.07 -3.47 16.04
N HIS A 133 -4.08 -4.18 16.52
CA HIS A 133 -4.83 -5.15 15.72
C HIS A 133 -5.42 -4.51 14.45
N LYS A 134 -6.08 -3.34 14.57
CA LYS A 134 -6.65 -2.62 13.42
C LYS A 134 -5.57 -2.25 12.39
N LEU A 135 -4.38 -1.87 12.84
CA LEU A 135 -3.24 -1.56 11.96
C LEU A 135 -2.72 -2.82 11.25
N LEU A 136 -2.50 -3.92 11.98
CA LEU A 136 -1.97 -5.16 11.43
C LEU A 136 -2.93 -5.85 10.45
N ALA A 137 -4.24 -5.74 10.70
CA ALA A 137 -5.29 -6.31 9.85
C ALA A 137 -5.45 -5.58 8.50
N SER A 138 -4.96 -4.34 8.37
CA SER A 138 -5.14 -3.53 7.16
C SER A 138 -4.30 -4.02 5.98
N ASP A 139 -4.92 -4.15 4.80
CA ASP A 139 -4.25 -4.51 3.54
C ASP A 139 -3.45 -3.34 2.93
N ASP A 140 -3.69 -2.11 3.42
CA ASP A 140 -3.20 -0.85 2.85
C ASP A 140 -1.89 -0.34 3.48
N VAL A 141 -1.36 -1.06 4.47
CA VAL A 141 -0.10 -0.74 5.16
C VAL A 141 1.06 -0.70 4.16
N ASN A 142 1.74 0.44 4.06
CA ASN A 142 2.85 0.66 3.13
C ASN A 142 4.19 0.12 3.68
N VAL A 143 4.37 -1.19 3.56
CA VAL A 143 5.61 -1.88 3.97
C VAL A 143 6.32 -2.53 2.79
N PRO A 144 7.67 -2.63 2.84
CA PRO A 144 8.45 -3.30 1.80
C PRO A 144 8.22 -4.83 1.80
N ASP A 145 8.06 -5.41 3.00
CA ASP A 145 7.94 -6.84 3.24
C ASP A 145 7.16 -7.10 4.53
N GLU A 146 6.66 -8.34 4.67
CA GLU A 146 5.93 -8.75 5.88
C GLU A 146 6.86 -8.93 7.09
N GLU A 147 8.16 -9.12 6.87
CA GLU A 147 9.18 -9.23 7.92
C GLU A 147 9.25 -7.94 8.75
N THR A 148 9.14 -6.79 8.11
CA THR A 148 9.13 -5.49 8.77
C THR A 148 7.96 -5.36 9.75
N ILE A 149 6.77 -5.83 9.37
CA ILE A 149 5.59 -5.83 10.25
C ILE A 149 5.78 -6.79 11.41
N PHE A 150 6.34 -7.96 11.13
CA PHE A 150 6.67 -8.94 12.15
C PHE A 150 7.64 -8.38 13.18
N HIS A 151 8.72 -7.73 12.74
CA HIS A 151 9.66 -7.06 13.64
C HIS A 151 9.01 -5.93 14.45
N ALA A 152 8.11 -5.16 13.85
CA ALA A 152 7.35 -4.13 14.56
C ALA A 152 6.50 -4.71 15.70
N LEU A 153 5.78 -5.82 15.44
CA LEU A 153 5.03 -6.53 16.48
C LEU A 153 5.97 -7.02 17.60
N MET A 154 7.12 -7.59 17.24
CA MET A 154 8.09 -8.07 18.23
C MET A 154 8.68 -6.93 19.07
N MET A 155 8.92 -5.75 18.50
CA MET A 155 9.34 -4.56 19.26
C MET A 155 8.26 -4.12 20.26
N TRP A 156 6.99 -4.13 19.84
CA TRP A 156 5.86 -3.79 20.70
C TRP A 156 5.70 -4.80 21.86
N VAL A 157 5.82 -6.11 21.60
CA VAL A 157 5.73 -7.13 22.66
C VAL A 157 6.92 -7.06 23.62
N LYS A 158 8.14 -6.82 23.12
CA LYS A 158 9.33 -6.69 23.97
C LYS A 158 9.27 -5.51 24.92
N TYR A 159 8.50 -4.47 24.61
CA TYR A 159 8.34 -3.30 25.47
C TYR A 159 7.60 -3.62 26.79
N ASP A 160 6.57 -4.48 26.75
CA ASP A 160 5.83 -4.94 27.94
C ASP A 160 5.47 -6.42 27.80
N MET A 161 6.46 -7.29 28.05
CA MET A 161 6.32 -8.73 27.86
C MET A 161 5.26 -9.35 28.78
N GLN A 162 5.05 -8.80 29.97
CA GLN A 162 4.15 -9.43 30.96
C GLN A 162 2.68 -9.32 30.55
N ARG A 163 2.25 -8.16 30.03
CA ARG A 163 0.86 -7.96 29.62
C ARG A 163 0.62 -8.42 28.19
N ARG A 164 1.57 -8.15 27.29
CA ARG A 164 1.40 -8.30 25.84
C ARG A 164 1.63 -9.72 25.32
N CYS A 165 2.27 -10.59 26.12
CA CYS A 165 2.39 -12.01 25.75
C CYS A 165 1.02 -12.69 25.58
N ASN A 166 -0.01 -12.27 26.32
CA ASN A 166 -1.36 -12.82 26.19
C ASN A 166 -2.03 -12.42 24.87
N ASP A 167 -1.71 -11.23 24.34
CA ASP A 167 -2.26 -10.73 23.08
C ASP A 167 -1.48 -11.21 21.84
N LEU A 168 -0.29 -11.77 22.04
CA LEU A 168 0.64 -12.14 20.97
C LEU A 168 0.03 -13.14 19.98
N SER A 169 -0.62 -14.20 20.45
CA SER A 169 -1.22 -15.21 19.56
C SER A 169 -2.32 -14.65 18.68
N MET A 170 -3.17 -13.78 19.25
CA MET A 170 -4.20 -13.08 18.51
C MET A 170 -3.59 -12.15 17.46
N LEU A 171 -2.57 -11.35 17.83
CA LEU A 171 -1.93 -10.41 16.91
C LEU A 171 -1.14 -11.11 15.80
N LEU A 172 -0.51 -12.24 16.11
CA LEU A 172 0.25 -13.05 15.16
C LEU A 172 -0.64 -13.61 14.04
N ALA A 173 -1.93 -13.85 14.31
CA ALA A 173 -2.90 -14.29 13.31
C ALA A 173 -3.19 -13.23 12.22
N TYR A 174 -2.85 -11.96 12.45
CA TYR A 174 -3.00 -10.89 11.45
C TYR A 174 -1.73 -10.64 10.63
N ILE A 175 -0.63 -11.31 10.99
CA ILE A 175 0.59 -11.32 10.20
C ILE A 175 0.49 -12.43 9.15
N ARG A 176 0.88 -12.11 7.92
CA ARG A 176 0.91 -13.05 6.79
C ARG A 176 2.13 -13.96 6.89
N LEU A 177 2.21 -14.77 7.96
CA LEU A 177 3.31 -15.71 8.19
C LEU A 177 3.69 -16.58 6.96
N PRO A 178 2.75 -17.08 6.14
CA PRO A 178 3.09 -17.85 4.93
C PRO A 178 3.90 -17.08 3.87
N LEU A 179 3.99 -15.75 4.00
CA LEU A 179 4.75 -14.87 3.11
C LEU A 179 6.09 -14.43 3.72
N LEU A 180 6.41 -14.87 4.95
CA LEU A 180 7.71 -14.62 5.56
C LEU A 180 8.80 -15.51 4.95
N PRO A 181 10.07 -15.09 4.99
CA PRO A 181 11.19 -15.94 4.66
C PRO A 181 11.23 -17.22 5.54
N PRO A 182 11.54 -18.40 4.98
CA PRO A 182 11.62 -19.65 5.74
C PRO A 182 12.61 -19.63 6.91
N GLN A 183 13.65 -18.80 6.81
CA GLN A 183 14.66 -18.63 7.87
C GLN A 183 14.02 -18.09 9.15
N ILE A 184 13.17 -17.06 9.03
CA ILE A 184 12.46 -16.47 10.15
C ILE A 184 11.48 -17.49 10.76
N LEU A 185 10.75 -18.23 9.92
CA LEU A 185 9.81 -19.25 10.43
C LEU A 185 10.52 -20.33 11.26
N ALA A 186 11.72 -20.76 10.85
CA ALA A 186 12.52 -21.72 11.60
C ALA A 186 13.05 -21.13 12.92
N ASP A 187 13.45 -19.86 12.93
CA ASP A 187 13.86 -19.16 14.16
C ASP A 187 12.70 -19.01 15.15
N LEU A 188 11.48 -18.77 14.65
CA LEU A 188 10.27 -18.64 15.47
C LEU A 188 9.87 -19.93 16.15
N GLU A 189 9.97 -21.07 15.46
CA GLU A 189 9.67 -22.39 16.01
C GLU A 189 10.52 -22.69 17.26
N ASN A 190 11.78 -22.21 17.28
CA ASN A 190 12.73 -22.46 18.36
C ASN A 190 12.69 -21.40 19.47
N HIS A 191 11.98 -20.28 19.28
CA HIS A 191 12.02 -19.16 20.20
C HIS A 191 11.08 -19.41 21.40
N ALA A 192 11.57 -19.16 22.62
CA ALA A 192 10.88 -19.52 23.87
C ALA A 192 9.46 -18.93 24.00
N LEU A 193 9.22 -17.75 23.41
CA LEU A 193 7.92 -17.07 23.42
C LEU A 193 6.79 -17.83 22.70
N PHE A 194 7.12 -18.67 21.72
CA PHE A 194 6.12 -19.38 20.90
C PHE A 194 6.04 -20.87 21.21
N LYS A 195 6.96 -21.38 22.04
CA LYS A 195 7.06 -22.80 22.35
C LYS A 195 5.95 -23.28 23.29
N ASP A 196 5.45 -22.41 24.14
CA ASP A 196 4.44 -22.77 25.15
C ASP A 196 3.01 -22.52 24.67
N ASP A 197 2.81 -21.74 23.60
CA ASP A 197 1.50 -21.38 23.05
C ASP A 197 1.13 -22.23 21.83
N LEU A 198 0.11 -23.08 22.00
CA LEU A 198 -0.40 -23.98 20.98
C LEU A 198 -0.96 -23.24 19.76
N GLU A 199 -1.58 -22.07 19.92
CA GLU A 199 -2.16 -21.32 18.79
C GLU A 199 -1.06 -20.72 17.93
N CYS A 200 -0.01 -20.17 18.55
CA CYS A 200 1.17 -19.70 17.83
C CYS A 200 1.82 -20.82 17.01
N GLN A 201 1.98 -22.01 17.60
CA GLN A 201 2.55 -23.17 16.90
C GLN A 201 1.72 -23.61 15.70
N LYS A 202 0.38 -23.63 15.82
CA LYS A 202 -0.51 -23.95 14.68
C LYS A 202 -0.31 -22.96 13.53
N LEU A 203 -0.21 -21.66 13.83
CA LEU A 203 0.00 -20.62 12.82
C LEU A 203 1.35 -20.77 12.11
N ILE A 204 2.42 -21.08 12.85
CA ILE A 204 3.77 -21.32 12.30
C ILE A 204 3.79 -22.59 11.44
N LEU A 205 3.20 -23.68 11.91
CA LEU A 205 3.12 -24.96 11.17
C LEU A 205 2.37 -24.81 9.84
N GLU A 206 1.30 -24.02 9.81
CA GLU A 206 0.60 -23.70 8.56
C GLU A 206 1.51 -22.95 7.59
N ALA A 207 2.25 -21.95 8.06
CA ALA A 207 3.19 -21.21 7.22
C ALA A 207 4.30 -22.12 6.69
N MET A 208 4.90 -22.97 7.52
CA MET A 208 5.90 -23.96 7.08
C MET A 208 5.33 -24.91 6.02
N LYS A 209 4.10 -25.40 6.21
CA LYS A 209 3.41 -26.27 5.24
C LYS A 209 3.19 -25.55 3.89
N TYR A 210 2.91 -24.26 3.90
CA TYR A 210 2.76 -23.44 2.69
C TYR A 210 4.07 -23.34 1.88
N HIS A 211 5.23 -23.31 2.55
CA HIS A 211 6.54 -23.35 1.89
C HIS A 211 6.89 -24.76 1.39
N LEU A 212 6.60 -25.80 2.17
CA LEU A 212 6.94 -27.19 1.85
C LEU A 212 6.10 -27.79 0.70
N LEU A 213 4.90 -27.25 0.43
CA LEU A 213 3.99 -27.78 -0.59
C LEU A 213 3.59 -26.73 -1.65
N PRO A 214 4.50 -26.28 -2.53
CA PRO A 214 4.21 -25.26 -3.55
C PRO A 214 3.05 -25.63 -4.48
N GLU A 215 2.97 -26.90 -4.87
CA GLU A 215 1.95 -27.44 -5.79
C GLU A 215 0.52 -27.35 -5.23
N ARG A 216 0.38 -27.27 -3.90
CA ARG A 216 -0.93 -27.23 -3.22
C ARG A 216 -1.31 -25.84 -2.75
N ARG A 217 -0.53 -24.80 -3.07
CA ARG A 217 -0.81 -23.42 -2.63
C ARG A 217 -2.17 -22.90 -3.08
N THR A 218 -2.66 -23.33 -4.24
CA THR A 218 -4.00 -23.00 -4.75
C THR A 218 -5.13 -23.55 -3.86
N LEU A 219 -4.87 -24.66 -3.15
CA LEU A 219 -5.82 -25.30 -2.23
C LEU A 219 -5.70 -24.77 -0.79
N MET A 220 -4.63 -24.03 -0.48
CA MET A 220 -4.33 -23.49 0.85
C MET A 220 -4.54 -21.97 0.92
N GLN A 221 -5.48 -21.44 0.13
CA GLN A 221 -5.76 -20.00 0.10
C GLN A 221 -6.48 -19.56 1.37
N SER A 222 -5.92 -18.57 2.05
CA SER A 222 -6.52 -17.91 3.21
C SER A 222 -6.19 -16.40 3.17
N PRO A 223 -6.84 -15.56 3.98
CA PRO A 223 -6.47 -14.14 4.09
C PRO A 223 -4.97 -13.92 4.39
N ARG A 224 -4.32 -14.86 5.08
CA ARG A 224 -2.88 -14.81 5.41
C ARG A 224 -1.96 -15.21 4.26
N THR A 225 -2.46 -15.89 3.23
CA THR A 225 -1.68 -16.22 2.02
C THR A 225 -1.83 -15.17 0.92
N LYS A 226 -2.72 -14.19 1.10
CA LYS A 226 -2.89 -13.07 0.18
C LYS A 226 -1.89 -11.97 0.56
N PRO A 227 -0.96 -11.55 -0.32
CA PRO A 227 -0.02 -10.46 -0.02
C PRO A 227 -0.72 -9.12 0.22
N ARG A 228 -0.08 -8.22 0.98
CA ARG A 228 -0.52 -6.81 1.15
C ARG A 228 -0.41 -6.08 -0.18
N LYS A 229 -1.21 -5.03 -0.38
CA LYS A 229 -1.20 -4.27 -1.65
C LYS A 229 0.18 -3.70 -1.97
N SER A 230 0.96 -3.31 -0.96
CA SER A 230 2.33 -2.81 -1.14
C SER A 230 3.33 -3.89 -1.60
N THR A 231 3.04 -5.17 -1.34
CA THR A 231 3.96 -6.30 -1.56
C THR A 231 3.66 -7.12 -2.84
N VAL A 232 2.51 -6.92 -3.50
CA VAL A 232 2.06 -7.70 -4.66
C VAL A 232 2.93 -7.45 -5.91
N GLY A 233 3.77 -6.41 -5.90
CA GLY A 233 4.54 -5.95 -7.05
C GLY A 233 3.81 -4.86 -7.84
N THR A 234 4.39 -4.43 -8.95
CA THR A 234 3.88 -3.32 -9.75
C THR A 234 3.60 -3.76 -11.18
N LEU A 235 2.43 -3.41 -11.70
CA LEU A 235 2.07 -3.65 -13.10
C LEU A 235 2.59 -2.51 -13.97
N TYR A 236 3.21 -2.85 -15.10
CA TYR A 236 3.70 -1.88 -16.08
C TYR A 236 2.96 -2.03 -17.41
N ALA A 237 2.50 -0.90 -17.94
CA ALA A 237 2.06 -0.76 -19.33
C ALA A 237 3.18 -0.05 -20.10
N VAL A 238 3.66 -0.68 -21.18
CA VAL A 238 4.80 -0.19 -21.96
C VAL A 238 4.32 0.05 -23.38
N GLY A 239 4.39 1.29 -23.85
CA GLY A 239 4.09 1.67 -25.22
C GLY A 239 2.68 1.32 -25.69
N GLY A 240 2.55 1.04 -26.99
CA GLY A 240 1.27 0.73 -27.63
C GLY A 240 0.85 1.76 -28.66
N MET A 241 -0.44 1.81 -28.99
CA MET A 241 -1.00 2.74 -29.97
C MET A 241 -1.93 3.73 -29.27
N ASP A 242 -1.54 5.01 -29.30
CA ASP A 242 -2.36 6.13 -28.88
C ASP A 242 -2.99 6.84 -30.09
N ASN A 243 -3.72 7.93 -29.84
CA ASN A 243 -4.30 8.78 -30.89
C ASN A 243 -3.23 9.37 -31.83
N ASN A 244 -1.96 9.42 -31.40
CA ASN A 244 -0.82 9.93 -32.16
C ASN A 244 -0.04 8.80 -32.88
N LYS A 245 -0.66 7.62 -33.00
CA LYS A 245 -0.17 6.44 -33.74
C LYS A 245 1.12 5.83 -33.18
N GLY A 246 1.38 5.98 -31.88
CA GLY A 246 2.46 5.27 -31.19
C GLY A 246 2.83 5.88 -29.85
N ALA A 247 2.37 5.24 -28.77
CA ALA A 247 2.73 5.61 -27.41
C ALA A 247 4.18 5.22 -27.12
N THR A 248 4.95 6.16 -26.58
CA THR A 248 6.30 5.90 -26.03
C THR A 248 6.29 5.88 -24.51
N THR A 249 5.16 6.13 -23.88
CA THR A 249 5.03 6.19 -22.43
C THR A 249 5.16 4.82 -21.79
N ILE A 250 5.75 4.79 -20.60
CA ILE A 250 5.68 3.67 -19.68
C ILE A 250 4.88 4.15 -18.48
N GLU A 251 3.79 3.46 -18.20
CA GLU A 251 2.93 3.73 -17.06
C GLU A 251 3.04 2.57 -16.09
N LYS A 252 3.10 2.89 -14.79
CA LYS A 252 3.04 1.90 -13.72
C LYS A 252 1.72 2.05 -13.00
N TYR A 253 1.10 0.94 -12.66
CA TYR A 253 -0.13 0.91 -11.88
C TYR A 253 0.21 0.61 -10.42
N ASP A 254 -0.17 1.52 -9.54
CA ASP A 254 -0.07 1.35 -8.10
C ASP A 254 -1.37 0.76 -7.55
N LEU A 255 -1.30 -0.48 -7.05
CA LEU A 255 -2.43 -1.21 -6.48
C LEU A 255 -3.00 -0.56 -5.22
N ARG A 256 -2.19 0.20 -4.47
CA ARG A 256 -2.61 0.84 -3.21
C ARG A 256 -3.45 2.08 -3.50
N THR A 257 -2.93 2.97 -4.35
CA THR A 257 -3.61 4.23 -4.71
C THR A 257 -4.64 4.05 -5.83
N ASN A 258 -4.63 2.90 -6.53
CA ASN A 258 -5.48 2.62 -7.67
C ASN A 258 -5.34 3.65 -8.81
N ILE A 259 -4.10 4.11 -9.05
CA ILE A 259 -3.78 5.15 -10.03
C ILE A 259 -2.65 4.67 -10.94
N TRP A 260 -2.72 5.06 -12.22
CA TRP A 260 -1.63 4.93 -13.19
C TRP A 260 -0.71 6.15 -13.10
N ILE A 261 0.59 5.90 -13.00
CA ILE A 261 1.63 6.93 -12.88
C ILE A 261 2.63 6.73 -14.01
N GLN A 262 2.96 7.80 -14.73
CA GLN A 262 4.02 7.73 -15.74
C GLN A 262 5.37 7.43 -15.08
N ALA A 263 5.93 6.27 -15.39
CA ALA A 263 7.18 5.77 -14.81
C ALA A 263 8.40 6.05 -15.69
N GLY A 264 8.20 6.22 -17.00
CA GLY A 264 9.28 6.45 -17.94
C GLY A 264 8.81 6.66 -19.38
N VAL A 265 9.76 6.73 -20.30
CA VAL A 265 9.52 6.85 -21.74
C VAL A 265 10.51 5.93 -22.47
N MET A 266 10.07 5.26 -23.53
CA MET A 266 10.90 4.46 -24.42
C MET A 266 11.81 5.34 -25.28
N ASN A 267 12.93 4.78 -25.76
CA ASN A 267 13.89 5.49 -26.63
C ASN A 267 13.30 5.89 -27.99
N GLY A 268 12.20 5.26 -28.41
CA GLY A 268 11.55 5.56 -29.67
C GLY A 268 10.18 4.92 -29.76
N ARG A 269 9.46 5.27 -30.83
CA ARG A 269 8.17 4.65 -31.15
C ARG A 269 8.39 3.18 -31.48
N ARG A 270 7.65 2.29 -30.83
CA ARG A 270 7.71 0.85 -31.08
C ARG A 270 6.30 0.28 -30.96
N LEU A 271 5.92 -0.56 -31.91
CA LEU A 271 4.62 -1.23 -31.98
C LEU A 271 4.81 -2.74 -32.12
N GLN A 272 3.82 -3.53 -31.69
CA GLN A 272 3.79 -4.99 -31.87
C GLN A 272 5.08 -5.70 -31.38
N PHE A 273 5.69 -5.18 -30.32
CA PHE A 273 6.84 -5.79 -29.66
C PHE A 273 6.37 -6.74 -28.55
N GLY A 274 7.26 -7.61 -28.09
CA GLY A 274 7.03 -8.44 -26.91
C GLY A 274 7.68 -7.83 -25.67
N VAL A 275 7.10 -8.11 -24.50
CA VAL A 275 7.63 -7.69 -23.20
C VAL A 275 7.85 -8.91 -22.31
N ALA A 276 8.99 -8.95 -21.61
CA ALA A 276 9.29 -9.93 -20.57
C ALA A 276 9.84 -9.23 -19.32
N VAL A 277 9.73 -9.90 -18.17
CA VAL A 277 10.31 -9.43 -16.91
C VAL A 277 11.30 -10.48 -16.40
N ILE A 278 12.55 -10.08 -16.18
CA ILE A 278 13.59 -10.88 -15.52
C ILE A 278 14.31 -9.98 -14.52
N ASP A 279 14.51 -10.44 -13.29
CA ASP A 279 15.25 -9.75 -12.23
C ASP A 279 14.84 -8.27 -12.04
N ASP A 280 13.53 -8.03 -11.90
CA ASP A 280 12.90 -6.69 -11.78
C ASP A 280 13.14 -5.74 -12.97
N LYS A 281 13.60 -6.23 -14.12
CA LYS A 281 13.86 -5.43 -15.32
C LYS A 281 12.89 -5.77 -16.45
N LEU A 282 12.48 -4.75 -17.19
CA LEU A 282 11.57 -4.90 -18.34
C LEU A 282 12.39 -5.07 -19.61
N PHE A 283 12.15 -6.16 -20.34
CA PHE A 283 12.77 -6.45 -21.62
C PHE A 283 11.76 -6.18 -22.74
N VAL A 284 12.13 -5.31 -23.67
CA VAL A 284 11.36 -4.94 -24.86
C VAL A 284 12.05 -5.57 -26.08
N ILE A 285 11.38 -6.51 -26.73
CA ILE A 285 11.98 -7.38 -27.75
C ILE A 285 11.24 -7.22 -29.08
N GLY A 286 11.99 -6.95 -30.14
CA GLY A 286 11.45 -6.84 -31.50
C GLY A 286 10.43 -5.71 -31.67
N GLY A 287 9.44 -5.92 -32.53
CA GLY A 287 8.43 -4.93 -32.89
C GLY A 287 8.77 -4.16 -34.17
N ARG A 288 8.08 -3.05 -34.38
CA ARG A 288 8.27 -2.16 -35.53
C ARG A 288 8.28 -0.69 -35.10
N ASP A 289 9.12 0.13 -35.72
CA ASP A 289 9.21 1.58 -35.45
C ASP A 289 8.29 2.44 -36.34
N GLY A 290 7.44 1.77 -37.13
CA GLY A 290 6.58 2.39 -38.14
C GLY A 290 7.09 2.16 -39.56
N LEU A 291 8.41 2.07 -39.75
CA LEU A 291 9.07 1.91 -41.05
C LEU A 291 9.68 0.51 -41.24
N LYS A 292 10.38 0.01 -40.22
CA LYS A 292 11.08 -1.29 -40.27
C LYS A 292 10.63 -2.22 -39.16
N THR A 293 10.70 -3.52 -39.46
CA THR A 293 10.70 -4.57 -38.43
C THR A 293 12.03 -4.52 -37.69
N LEU A 294 12.02 -4.68 -36.36
CA LEU A 294 13.18 -4.63 -35.50
C LEU A 294 13.54 -6.03 -35.01
N ASN A 295 14.84 -6.29 -34.85
CA ASN A 295 15.39 -7.43 -34.10
C ASN A 295 16.02 -6.99 -32.77
N THR A 296 15.95 -5.70 -32.43
CA THR A 296 16.64 -5.13 -31.28
C THR A 296 15.94 -5.46 -29.97
N VAL A 297 16.75 -5.58 -28.93
CA VAL A 297 16.33 -5.85 -27.56
C VAL A 297 16.78 -4.72 -26.67
N GLU A 298 15.85 -4.15 -25.91
CA GLU A 298 16.12 -3.07 -24.97
C GLU A 298 15.66 -3.49 -23.58
N CYS A 299 16.48 -3.24 -22.57
CA CYS A 299 16.19 -3.55 -21.18
C CYS A 299 16.04 -2.23 -20.40
N TYR A 300 14.89 -2.03 -19.78
CA TYR A 300 14.64 -0.92 -18.87
C TYR A 300 14.80 -1.38 -17.43
N ASN A 301 15.60 -0.65 -16.66
CA ASN A 301 15.72 -0.85 -15.22
C ASN A 301 14.86 0.19 -14.49
N PRO A 302 13.73 -0.21 -13.86
CA PRO A 302 12.84 0.72 -13.16
C PRO A 302 13.49 1.43 -11.97
N LYS A 303 14.51 0.83 -11.34
CA LYS A 303 15.23 1.41 -10.19
C LYS A 303 16.13 2.57 -10.62
N THR A 304 16.87 2.40 -11.71
CA THR A 304 17.77 3.45 -12.24
C THR A 304 17.12 4.34 -13.30
N LYS A 305 15.92 3.98 -13.77
CA LYS A 305 15.20 4.62 -14.88
C LYS A 305 16.01 4.68 -16.18
N ALA A 306 16.94 3.75 -16.35
CA ALA A 306 17.85 3.71 -17.48
C ALA A 306 17.51 2.59 -18.46
N TRP A 307 17.72 2.86 -19.75
CA TRP A 307 17.65 1.88 -20.82
C TRP A 307 19.04 1.35 -21.15
N THR A 308 19.11 0.05 -21.42
CA THR A 308 20.32 -0.62 -21.92
C THR A 308 19.96 -1.40 -23.17
N VAL A 309 20.73 -1.20 -24.25
CA VAL A 309 20.59 -2.01 -25.46
C VAL A 309 21.31 -3.32 -25.25
N LEU A 310 20.64 -4.44 -25.55
CA LEU A 310 21.16 -5.79 -25.45
C LEU A 310 21.42 -6.38 -26.83
N PRO A 311 22.23 -7.47 -26.91
CA PRO A 311 22.43 -8.20 -28.15
C PRO A 311 21.09 -8.51 -28.86
N PRO A 312 20.99 -8.21 -30.17
CA PRO A 312 19.75 -8.37 -30.91
C PRO A 312 19.45 -9.83 -31.22
N MET A 313 18.20 -10.12 -31.56
CA MET A 313 17.80 -11.39 -32.17
C MET A 313 18.43 -11.56 -33.55
N SER A 314 18.55 -12.81 -34.01
CA SER A 314 19.02 -13.13 -35.35
C SER A 314 18.00 -12.72 -36.42
N THR A 315 16.70 -12.85 -36.12
CA THR A 315 15.62 -12.51 -37.04
C THR A 315 14.90 -11.24 -36.59
N HIS A 316 14.53 -10.39 -37.55
CA HIS A 316 13.64 -9.25 -37.30
C HIS A 316 12.23 -9.80 -37.06
N ARG A 317 11.53 -9.33 -36.02
CA ARG A 317 10.22 -9.89 -35.65
C ARG A 317 9.31 -8.79 -35.14
N HIS A 318 8.12 -8.63 -35.72
CA HIS A 318 7.01 -7.89 -35.12
C HIS A 318 5.78 -8.80 -34.97
N GLY A 319 4.88 -8.45 -34.06
CA GLY A 319 3.72 -9.30 -33.72
C GLY A 319 4.14 -10.64 -33.10
N LEU A 320 5.32 -10.71 -32.51
CA LEU A 320 5.81 -11.88 -31.80
C LEU A 320 5.16 -12.01 -30.42
N GLY A 321 5.09 -13.24 -29.92
CA GLY A 321 4.83 -13.50 -28.51
C GLY A 321 6.13 -13.65 -27.76
N VAL A 322 6.17 -13.14 -26.53
CA VAL A 322 7.34 -13.25 -25.65
C VAL A 322 6.91 -13.78 -24.30
N THR A 323 7.66 -14.74 -23.77
CA THR A 323 7.44 -15.24 -22.41
C THR A 323 8.77 -15.67 -21.77
N VAL A 324 8.76 -15.80 -20.45
CA VAL A 324 9.89 -16.34 -19.68
C VAL A 324 9.54 -17.75 -19.26
N LEU A 325 10.42 -18.71 -19.53
CA LEU A 325 10.23 -20.12 -19.20
C LEU A 325 11.46 -20.63 -18.47
N GLU A 326 11.32 -20.97 -17.18
CA GLU A 326 12.42 -21.44 -16.32
C GLU A 326 13.67 -20.53 -16.34
N GLY A 327 13.50 -19.21 -16.54
CA GLY A 327 14.55 -18.19 -16.52
C GLY A 327 14.85 -17.56 -17.88
N PRO A 328 15.14 -18.32 -18.96
CA PRO A 328 15.33 -17.77 -20.31
C PRO A 328 14.09 -17.07 -20.90
N ILE A 329 14.31 -16.12 -21.82
CA ILE A 329 13.23 -15.47 -22.59
C ILE A 329 13.06 -16.19 -23.92
N TYR A 330 11.82 -16.41 -24.35
CA TYR A 330 11.49 -17.02 -25.63
C TYR A 330 10.72 -16.03 -26.50
N ALA A 331 11.24 -15.77 -27.70
CA ALA A 331 10.61 -14.98 -28.75
C ALA A 331 9.98 -15.94 -29.78
N VAL A 332 8.66 -15.99 -29.83
CA VAL A 332 7.89 -17.03 -30.54
C VAL A 332 7.14 -16.42 -31.71
N GLY A 333 7.41 -16.94 -32.92
CA GLY A 333 6.70 -16.57 -34.14
C GLY A 333 6.91 -15.10 -34.54
N GLY A 334 5.83 -14.47 -35.02
CA GLY A 334 5.83 -13.10 -35.52
C GLY A 334 5.90 -13.01 -37.04
N HIS A 335 6.29 -11.84 -37.53
CA HIS A 335 6.49 -11.54 -38.94
C HIS A 335 7.78 -10.76 -39.13
N ASP A 336 8.61 -11.14 -40.11
CA ASP A 336 9.92 -10.51 -40.34
C ASP A 336 9.87 -9.29 -41.26
N GLY A 337 8.74 -9.07 -41.93
CA GLY A 337 8.56 -8.05 -42.97
C GLY A 337 8.25 -8.67 -44.33
N TRP A 338 8.49 -9.96 -44.49
CA TRP A 338 8.28 -10.74 -45.71
C TRP A 338 7.33 -11.91 -45.50
N SER A 339 7.48 -12.63 -44.37
CA SER A 339 6.76 -13.85 -44.08
C SER A 339 6.40 -14.00 -42.60
N TYR A 340 5.34 -14.77 -42.34
CA TYR A 340 5.03 -15.23 -40.99
C TYR A 340 6.05 -16.27 -40.55
N LEU A 341 6.45 -16.21 -39.28
CA LEU A 341 7.50 -17.04 -38.72
C LEU A 341 6.89 -18.17 -37.88
N ASN A 342 7.45 -19.37 -38.03
CA ASN A 342 7.27 -20.47 -37.08
C ASN A 342 8.50 -20.68 -36.18
N THR A 343 9.59 -19.96 -36.43
CA THR A 343 10.83 -20.07 -35.67
C THR A 343 10.69 -19.47 -34.28
N VAL A 344 11.45 -20.02 -33.33
CA VAL A 344 11.51 -19.56 -31.95
C VAL A 344 12.97 -19.27 -31.58
N GLU A 345 13.21 -18.10 -30.98
CA GLU A 345 14.52 -17.73 -30.46
C GLU A 345 14.51 -17.70 -28.92
N ARG A 346 15.58 -18.20 -28.30
CA ARG A 346 15.75 -18.26 -26.83
C ARG A 346 16.90 -17.35 -26.41
N TRP A 347 16.62 -16.36 -25.57
CA TRP A 347 17.63 -15.56 -24.89
C TRP A 347 18.10 -16.27 -23.62
N ASP A 348 19.40 -16.52 -23.53
CA ASP A 348 20.03 -17.02 -22.31
C ASP A 348 20.62 -15.84 -21.49
N PRO A 349 20.10 -15.54 -20.29
CA PRO A 349 20.61 -14.44 -19.47
C PRO A 349 22.07 -14.62 -19.03
N GLN A 350 22.56 -15.87 -18.92
CA GLN A 350 23.93 -16.14 -18.46
C GLN A 350 24.96 -15.90 -19.56
N SER A 351 24.70 -16.43 -20.76
CA SER A 351 25.61 -16.22 -21.89
C SER A 351 25.36 -14.92 -22.64
N GLN A 352 24.23 -14.26 -22.39
CA GLN A 352 23.76 -13.07 -23.11
C GLN A 352 23.72 -13.28 -24.63
N GLN A 353 23.15 -14.40 -25.08
CA GLN A 353 23.05 -14.74 -26.50
C GLN A 353 21.67 -15.26 -26.88
N TRP A 354 21.29 -15.04 -28.15
CA TRP A 354 20.07 -15.59 -28.75
C TRP A 354 20.34 -16.91 -29.48
N THR A 355 19.73 -17.96 -28.94
CA THR A 355 19.49 -19.32 -29.43
C THR A 355 18.45 -19.49 -30.53
N PHE A 356 18.62 -20.30 -31.58
CA PHE A 356 17.42 -20.93 -32.19
C PHE A 356 17.05 -22.19 -31.41
N VAL A 357 15.75 -22.39 -31.18
CA VAL A 357 15.19 -23.64 -30.63
C VAL A 357 14.21 -24.28 -31.62
N ALA A 358 13.58 -25.38 -31.24
CA ALA A 358 12.62 -26.06 -32.09
C ALA A 358 11.52 -25.11 -32.59
N SER A 359 11.29 -25.09 -33.90
CA SER A 359 10.24 -24.29 -34.53
C SER A 359 8.85 -24.86 -34.22
N MET A 360 7.85 -23.99 -34.20
CA MET A 360 6.45 -24.37 -34.20
C MET A 360 6.07 -25.10 -35.50
N SER A 361 5.05 -25.94 -35.44
CA SER A 361 4.54 -26.65 -36.63
C SER A 361 3.89 -25.73 -37.66
N ILE A 362 3.38 -24.57 -37.24
CA ILE A 362 2.67 -23.61 -38.10
C ILE A 362 3.16 -22.20 -37.78
N ALA A 363 3.42 -21.41 -38.82
CA ALA A 363 3.78 -20.00 -38.68
C ALA A 363 2.59 -19.16 -38.20
N ARG A 364 2.83 -18.25 -37.25
CA ARG A 364 1.79 -17.39 -36.66
C ARG A 364 2.36 -16.03 -36.27
N SER A 365 1.55 -14.98 -36.39
CA SER A 365 1.86 -13.64 -35.89
C SER A 365 0.72 -13.12 -35.01
N THR A 366 0.96 -12.02 -34.31
CA THR A 366 0.07 -11.44 -33.29
C THR A 366 -0.33 -12.45 -32.22
N VAL A 367 0.64 -13.27 -31.78
CA VAL A 367 0.39 -14.39 -30.85
C VAL A 367 0.50 -13.95 -29.39
N GLY A 368 -0.40 -14.45 -28.55
CA GLY A 368 -0.26 -14.44 -27.10
C GLY A 368 0.49 -15.69 -26.63
N VAL A 369 1.50 -15.51 -25.78
CA VAL A 369 2.33 -16.61 -25.26
C VAL A 369 2.45 -16.44 -23.74
N ALA A 370 2.22 -17.52 -23.01
CA ALA A 370 2.34 -17.57 -21.57
C ALA A 370 2.95 -18.91 -21.14
N ALA A 371 3.74 -18.88 -20.07
CA ALA A 371 4.15 -20.07 -19.33
C ALA A 371 2.96 -20.61 -18.53
N LEU A 372 2.79 -21.94 -18.47
CA LEU A 372 1.69 -22.60 -17.78
C LEU A 372 2.23 -23.28 -16.52
N ASN A 373 1.65 -22.97 -15.35
CA ASN A 373 2.12 -23.45 -14.05
C ASN A 373 3.55 -22.99 -13.69
N GLY A 374 3.94 -21.80 -14.15
CA GLY A 374 5.29 -21.28 -13.94
C GLY A 374 6.38 -22.11 -14.65
N LYS A 375 5.96 -22.89 -15.65
CA LYS A 375 6.76 -23.82 -16.44
C LYS A 375 6.34 -23.84 -17.90
#